data_AF-A0A9W4AYN5-F1
#
_entry.id   AF-A0A9W4AYN5-F1
#
_cell.length_a   1.000
_cell.length_b   1.000
_cell.length_c   1.000
_cell.angle_alpha   90.00
_cell.angle_beta   90.00
_cell.angle_gamma   90.00
#
_symmetry.space_group_name_H-M   'P 1'
#
loop_
_entity.id
_entity.type
_entity.pdbx_description
1 polymer ?
#
loop_
_entity_poly.entity_id
_entity_poly.type
_entity_poly.pdbx_seq_one_letter_code
_entity_poly.pdbx_strand_id
1 'polypeptide(L)'
;MLASGAAQPADLVLADPPYTVDAGDLERVLSALTHGGWTTAGTVVVVERPASGPALMWPGGWEVWPSRTYGDTRLELAERT
;
A
#
# COMPACT_ATOMS: atom_id res chain seq x y z
N MET A 1 -8.47 -10.82 -3.28
CA MET A 1 -7.75 -11.85 -2.49
C MET A 1 -6.32 -11.88 -3.00
N LEU A 2 -5.31 -11.60 -2.18
CA LEU A 2 -3.92 -11.81 -2.59
C LEU A 2 -3.71 -13.32 -2.77
N ALA A 3 -2.95 -13.72 -3.78
CA ALA A 3 -2.54 -15.12 -3.90
C ALA A 3 -1.73 -15.54 -2.66
N SER A 4 -1.54 -16.85 -2.43
CA SER A 4 -0.56 -17.33 -1.46
C SER A 4 0.85 -16.80 -1.81
N GLY A 5 1.62 -16.41 -0.78
CA GLY A 5 2.89 -15.65 -0.81
C GLY A 5 3.75 -15.74 -2.08
N ALA A 6 4.36 -14.62 -2.47
CA ALA A 6 5.35 -14.60 -3.55
C ALA A 6 6.51 -15.56 -3.23
N ALA A 7 7.03 -16.24 -4.26
CA ALA A 7 8.22 -17.08 -4.13
C ALA A 7 9.46 -16.31 -3.66
N GLN A 8 9.44 -14.97 -3.76
CA GLN A 8 10.43 -14.06 -3.23
C GLN A 8 9.75 -12.73 -2.83
N PRO A 9 10.13 -12.11 -1.70
CA PRO A 9 9.59 -10.79 -1.32
C PRO A 9 9.87 -9.75 -2.40
N ALA A 10 8.94 -8.81 -2.58
CA ALA A 10 9.10 -7.69 -3.50
C ALA A 10 9.80 -6.51 -2.81
N ASP A 11 10.73 -5.85 -3.50
CA ASP A 11 11.34 -4.60 -3.01
C ASP A 11 10.44 -3.38 -3.27
N LEU A 12 9.55 -3.46 -4.27
CA LEU A 12 8.60 -2.42 -4.63
C LEU A 12 7.22 -3.02 -4.94
N VAL A 13 6.18 -2.49 -4.31
CA VAL A 13 4.79 -2.82 -4.58
C VAL A 13 4.06 -1.58 -5.07
N LEU A 14 3.45 -1.67 -6.25
CA LEU A 14 2.61 -0.61 -6.81
C LEU A 14 1.15 -1.08 -6.80
N ALA A 15 0.27 -0.30 -6.19
CA ALA A 15 -1.16 -0.60 -6.12
C ALA A 15 -1.98 0.58 -6.67
N ASP A 16 -2.63 0.36 -7.80
CA ASP A 16 -3.61 1.29 -8.40
C ASP A 16 -5.00 0.64 -8.39
N PRO A 17 -5.69 0.65 -7.22
CA PRO A 17 -7.01 0.06 -7.10
C PRO A 17 -8.09 0.91 -7.79
N PRO A 18 -9.10 0.30 -8.44
CA PRO A 18 -10.20 1.04 -9.03
C PRO A 18 -11.00 1.83 -7.96
N TYR A 19 -11.65 2.93 -8.37
CA TYR A 19 -12.38 3.86 -7.49
C TYR A 19 -13.41 3.23 -6.53
N THR A 20 -13.89 2.02 -6.83
CA THR A 20 -14.83 1.27 -6.01
C THR A 20 -14.20 0.62 -4.78
N VAL A 21 -12.87 0.58 -4.70
CA VAL A 21 -12.15 0.01 -3.56
C VAL A 21 -12.07 1.05 -2.45
N ASP A 22 -12.73 0.76 -1.34
CA ASP A 22 -12.68 1.62 -0.17
C ASP A 22 -11.32 1.53 0.55
N ALA A 23 -11.07 2.48 1.45
CA ALA A 23 -9.81 2.50 2.20
C ALA A 23 -9.63 1.26 3.08
N GLY A 24 -10.71 0.70 3.65
CA GLY A 24 -10.64 -0.48 4.53
C GLY A 24 -10.30 -1.77 3.78
N ASP A 25 -10.77 -1.91 2.54
CA ASP A 25 -10.35 -2.98 1.63
C ASP A 25 -8.84 -2.92 1.38
N LEU A 26 -8.33 -1.72 1.13
CA LEU A 26 -6.92 -1.50 0.85
C LEU A 26 -6.05 -1.70 2.11
N GLU A 27 -6.52 -1.28 3.28
CA GLU A 27 -5.89 -1.56 4.58
C GLU A 27 -5.79 -3.07 4.84
N ARG A 28 -6.82 -3.85 4.47
CA ARG A 28 -6.77 -5.32 4.52
C ARG A 28 -5.72 -5.89 3.57
N VAL A 29 -5.55 -5.32 2.38
CA VAL A 29 -4.48 -5.71 1.44
C VAL A 29 -3.11 -5.39 2.02
N LEU A 30 -2.90 -4.18 2.58
CA LEU A 30 -1.65 -3.80 3.24
C LEU A 30 -1.31 -4.72 4.41
N SER A 31 -2.31 -5.06 5.22
CA SER A 31 -2.13 -6.02 6.33
C SER A 31 -1.72 -7.40 5.80
N ALA A 32 -2.33 -7.87 4.71
CA ALA A 32 -1.97 -9.13 4.09
C ALA A 32 -0.57 -9.11 3.43
N LEU A 33 -0.13 -7.97 2.88
CA LEU A 33 1.25 -7.80 2.40
C LEU A 33 2.26 -7.92 3.56
N THR A 34 1.93 -7.29 4.69
CA THR A 34 2.77 -7.28 5.90
C THR A 34 2.99 -8.68 6.47
N HIS A 35 1.95 -9.52 6.50
CA HIS A 35 1.98 -10.84 7.14
C HIS A 35 2.16 -12.01 6.17
N GLY A 36 1.95 -11.80 4.87
CA GLY A 36 1.88 -12.87 3.87
C GLY A 36 3.22 -13.23 3.22
N GLY A 37 4.35 -12.72 3.72
CA GLY A 37 5.67 -12.97 3.15
C GLY A 37 5.95 -12.25 1.82
N TRP A 38 5.09 -11.28 1.46
CA TRP A 38 5.21 -10.52 0.22
C TRP A 38 6.25 -9.39 0.31
N THR A 39 6.58 -8.93 1.51
CA THR A 39 7.41 -7.77 1.78
C THR A 39 8.52 -8.11 2.77
N THR A 40 9.68 -7.48 2.61
CA THR A 40 10.83 -7.55 3.53
C THR A 40 11.14 -6.15 4.07
N ALA A 41 12.04 -6.03 5.05
CA ALA A 41 12.56 -4.73 5.46
C ALA A 41 13.17 -3.99 4.24
N GLY A 42 12.82 -2.72 4.07
CA GLY A 42 13.18 -1.91 2.91
C GLY A 42 12.20 -1.99 1.73
N THR A 43 11.17 -2.85 1.79
CA THR A 43 10.13 -2.86 0.76
C THR A 43 9.35 -1.54 0.77
N VAL A 44 9.21 -0.91 -0.40
CA VAL A 44 8.38 0.28 -0.57
C VAL A 44 7.03 -0.10 -1.16
N VAL A 45 5.95 0.42 -0.59
CA VAL A 45 4.61 0.34 -1.18
C VAL A 45 4.18 1.73 -1.63
N VAL A 46 3.66 1.83 -2.84
CA VAL A 46 3.03 3.03 -3.39
C VAL A 46 1.59 2.70 -3.74
N VAL A 47 0.66 3.48 -3.19
CA VAL A 47 -0.76 3.39 -3.52
C VAL A 47 -1.17 4.65 -4.26
N GLU A 48 -1.74 4.48 -5.45
CA GLU A 48 -2.38 5.54 -6.20
C GLU A 48 -3.88 5.59 -5.89
N ARG A 49 -4.39 6.75 -5.45
CA ARG A 49 -5.80 6.95 -5.10
C ARG A 49 -6.30 8.34 -5.47
N PRO A 50 -7.62 8.56 -5.53
CA PRO A 50 -8.18 9.90 -5.67
C PRO A 50 -7.83 10.78 -4.46
N ALA A 51 -7.40 12.01 -4.72
CA ALA A 51 -7.02 12.98 -3.69
C ALA A 51 -8.20 13.37 -2.77
N SER A 52 -9.43 13.26 -3.28
CA SER A 52 -10.67 13.50 -2.53
C SER A 52 -11.02 12.37 -1.55
N GLY A 53 -10.39 11.21 -1.66
CA GLY A 53 -10.62 10.07 -0.77
C GLY A 53 -9.96 10.24 0.61
N PRO A 54 -10.44 9.49 1.62
CA PRO A 54 -9.79 9.46 2.93
C PRO A 54 -8.35 8.96 2.81
N ALA A 55 -7.49 9.43 3.72
CA ALA A 55 -6.11 8.96 3.84
C ALA A 55 -6.07 7.50 4.30
N LEU A 56 -5.02 6.78 3.90
CA LEU A 56 -4.84 5.38 4.22
C LEU A 56 -4.27 5.22 5.64
N MET A 57 -4.86 4.32 6.43
CA MET A 57 -4.28 3.94 7.71
C MET A 57 -3.27 2.82 7.51
N TRP A 58 -1.99 3.15 7.58
CA TRP A 58 -0.93 2.16 7.42
C TRP A 58 -0.87 1.23 8.65
N PRO A 59 -0.78 -0.10 8.46
CA PRO A 59 -0.59 -1.03 9.56
C PRO A 59 0.78 -0.83 10.22
N GLY A 60 0.97 -1.39 11.41
CA GLY A 60 2.26 -1.33 12.11
C GLY A 60 3.39 -1.97 11.29
N GLY A 61 4.62 -1.45 11.44
CA GLY A 61 5.78 -1.90 10.68
C GLY A 61 5.99 -1.18 9.34
N TRP A 62 5.25 -0.10 9.10
CA TRP A 62 5.43 0.77 7.94
C TRP A 62 5.84 2.17 8.40
N GLU A 63 6.91 2.69 7.81
CA GLU A 63 7.32 4.09 7.91
C GLU A 63 6.66 4.87 6.78
N VAL A 64 5.67 5.70 7.13
CA VAL A 64 4.90 6.47 6.16
C VAL A 64 5.71 7.65 5.64
N TRP A 65 5.84 7.72 4.32
CA TRP A 65 6.52 8.82 3.65
C TRP A 65 5.53 9.95 3.29
N PRO A 66 6.03 11.17 2.99
CA PRO A 66 5.16 12.25 2.55
C PRO A 66 4.37 11.89 1.29
N SER A 67 3.04 11.94 1.39
CA SER A 67 2.15 11.73 0.24
C SER A 67 2.37 12.81 -0.83
N ARG A 68 2.22 12.45 -2.10
CA ARG A 68 2.33 13.40 -3.23
C ARG A 68 1.00 13.51 -3.95
N THR A 69 0.54 14.73 -4.21
CA THR A 69 -0.71 14.97 -4.94
C THR A 69 -0.42 15.55 -6.31
N TYR A 70 -1.03 14.96 -7.34
CA TYR A 70 -0.94 15.35 -8.74
C TYR A 70 -2.36 15.53 -9.30
N GLY A 71 -2.85 16.77 -9.31
CA GLY A 71 -4.24 17.06 -9.70
C GLY A 71 -5.23 16.36 -8.77
N ASP A 72 -6.07 15.48 -9.33
CA ASP A 72 -7.08 14.70 -8.61
C ASP A 72 -6.55 13.38 -8.04
N THR A 73 -5.26 13.09 -8.20
CA THR A 73 -4.62 11.85 -7.74
C THR A 73 -3.66 12.13 -6.58
N ARG A 74 -3.71 11.30 -5.54
CA ARG A 74 -2.76 11.27 -4.42
C ARG A 74 -2.03 9.93 -4.39
N LEU A 75 -0.71 10.00 -4.34
CA LEU A 75 0.19 8.88 -4.07
C LEU A 75 0.47 8.84 -2.58
N GLU A 76 0.20 7.70 -1.97
CA GLU A 76 0.53 7.40 -0.57
C GLU A 76 1.64 6.35 -0.56
N LEU A 77 2.73 6.65 0.13
CA LEU A 77 3.95 5.85 0.11
C LEU A 77 4.35 5.45 1.53
N ALA A 78 4.84 4.23 1.70
CA ALA A 78 5.49 3.82 2.94
C ALA A 78 6.57 2.76 2.69
N GLU A 79 7.53 2.70 3.59
CA GLU A 79 8.62 1.71 3.61
C GLU A 79 8.44 0.73 4.77
N ARG A 80 8.70 -0.56 4.53
CA ARG A 80 8.62 -1.60 5.56
C ARG A 80 9.85 -1.56 6.47
N THR A 81 9.62 -1.45 7.78
CA THR A 81 10.67 -1.44 8.82
C THR A 81 10.98 -2.79 9.45
#